data_AF-A0A2S9DD45-F1
#
_entry.id   AF-A0A2S9DD45-F1
#
_cell.length_a   1.000
_cell.length_b   1.000
_cell.length_c   1.000
_cell.angle_alpha   90.00
_cell.angle_beta   90.00
_cell.angle_gamma   90.00
#
_symmetry.space_group_name_H-M   'P 1'
#
loop_
_entity.id
_entity.type
_entity.pdbx_description
1 polymer ?
#
loop_
_entity_poly.entity_id
_entity_poly.type
_entity_poly.pdbx_seq_one_letter_code
_entity_poly.pdbx_strand_id
1 'polypeptide(L)'
;MNNSGELPGDRTTAALAYSAAAVGAVGVATLAAMYAVEVPKGGPFVFGTINDATGAVFNLLAIPVILQIHKRIPATPWSEPLKWVTVAACAAGATSSTLLVLKVLEFGPSTAISVTAIVIQGLWFLVANNNLLHSEDYPNGLAKLGRFIGGALLTGLPVAVVGFLIPGPEWLRYVIMGAGVVAGAASWVMWPYWYFKAGKFLGHKRAAEAPRGPTPEPA
;
A
#
# COMPACT_ATOMS: atom_id res chain seq x y z
N MET A 1 16.97 -5.36 -29.78
CA MET A 1 16.85 -5.91 -28.41
C MET A 1 16.92 -4.71 -27.48
N ASN A 2 15.77 -4.22 -27.02
CA ASN A 2 15.69 -2.93 -26.31
C ASN A 2 15.91 -3.10 -24.81
N ASN A 3 16.76 -2.23 -24.25
CA ASN A 3 17.10 -2.09 -22.84
C ASN A 3 15.85 -2.02 -21.94
N SER A 4 15.63 -2.99 -21.05
CA SER A 4 14.52 -2.95 -20.09
C SER A 4 14.96 -3.57 -18.77
N GLY A 5 15.18 -2.75 -17.73
CA GLY A 5 15.70 -3.21 -16.43
C GLY A 5 15.88 -2.15 -15.33
N GLU A 6 15.95 -0.86 -15.65
CA GLU A 6 15.95 0.26 -14.68
C GLU A 6 15.28 1.45 -15.42
N LEU A 7 14.27 2.06 -14.82
CA LEU A 7 13.62 3.26 -15.35
C LEU A 7 14.20 4.52 -14.69
N PRO A 8 14.28 5.65 -15.41
CA PRO A 8 14.67 6.92 -14.80
C PRO A 8 13.81 7.22 -13.56
N GLY A 9 14.48 7.54 -12.44
CA GLY A 9 13.85 7.84 -11.16
C GLY A 9 13.78 6.67 -10.17
N ASP A 10 14.06 5.43 -10.58
CA ASP A 10 13.93 4.25 -9.71
C ASP A 10 14.69 4.39 -8.38
N ARG A 11 15.94 4.85 -8.40
CA ARG A 11 16.76 4.99 -7.19
C ARG A 11 16.20 6.01 -6.20
N THR A 12 15.77 7.17 -6.70
CA THR A 12 15.15 8.20 -5.85
C THR A 12 13.85 7.66 -5.27
N THR A 13 13.05 6.97 -6.08
CA THR A 13 11.81 6.35 -5.62
C THR A 13 12.06 5.18 -4.66
N ALA A 14 13.17 4.46 -4.77
CA ALA A 14 13.53 3.41 -3.83
C ALA A 14 13.69 3.94 -2.40
N ALA A 15 14.36 5.08 -2.23
CA ALA A 15 14.47 5.75 -0.94
C ALA A 15 13.10 6.14 -0.39
N LEU A 16 12.23 6.69 -1.23
CA LEU A 16 10.86 7.06 -0.84
C LEU A 16 10.01 5.84 -0.47
N ALA A 17 10.19 4.71 -1.16
CA ALA A 17 9.53 3.45 -0.85
C ALA A 17 10.01 2.88 0.49
N TYR A 18 11.31 2.96 0.81
CA TYR A 18 11.81 2.58 2.14
C TYR A 18 11.30 3.50 3.23
N SER A 19 11.26 4.81 3.00
CA SER A 19 10.67 5.77 3.95
C SER A 19 9.18 5.50 4.15
N ALA A 20 8.42 5.22 3.08
CA ALA A 20 7.01 4.85 3.17
C ALA A 20 6.84 3.55 3.98
N ALA A 21 7.70 2.55 3.77
CA ALA A 21 7.67 1.32 4.54
C ALA A 21 7.93 1.56 6.03
N ALA A 22 8.93 2.39 6.37
CA ALA A 22 9.25 2.71 7.76
C ALA A 22 8.11 3.49 8.44
N VAL A 23 7.63 4.55 7.80
CA VAL A 23 6.54 5.38 8.32
C VAL A 23 5.25 4.57 8.44
N GLY A 24 4.93 3.74 7.44
CA GLY A 24 3.76 2.86 7.48
C GLY A 24 3.84 1.82 8.59
N ALA A 25 5.01 1.24 8.83
CA ALA A 25 5.21 0.29 9.93
C ALA A 25 5.02 0.96 11.30
N VAL A 26 5.53 2.20 11.47
CA VAL A 26 5.28 2.99 12.69
C VAL A 26 3.80 3.26 12.85
N GLY A 27 3.10 3.71 11.80
CA GLY A 27 1.66 3.97 11.84
C GLY A 27 0.84 2.73 12.23
N VAL A 28 1.13 1.57 11.64
CA VAL A 28 0.46 0.30 12.03
C VAL A 28 0.72 -0.04 13.49
N ALA A 29 1.95 0.12 13.98
CA ALA A 29 2.30 -0.15 15.37
C ALA A 29 1.60 0.81 16.35
N THR A 30 1.52 2.11 16.01
CA THR A 30 0.83 3.09 16.86
C THR A 30 -0.68 2.91 16.82
N LEU A 31 -1.26 2.56 15.67
CA LEU A 31 -2.68 2.18 15.60
C LEU A 31 -2.99 0.99 16.51
N ALA A 32 -2.15 -0.06 16.46
CA ALA A 32 -2.30 -1.21 17.36
C ALA A 32 -2.16 -0.80 18.84
N ALA A 33 -1.19 0.05 19.17
CA ALA A 33 -0.99 0.56 20.53
C ALA A 33 -2.17 1.40 21.03
N MET A 34 -2.75 2.25 20.16
CA MET A 34 -3.94 3.04 20.46
C MET A 34 -5.10 2.13 20.87
N TYR A 35 -5.41 1.12 20.04
CA TYR A 35 -6.50 0.19 20.34
C TYR A 35 -6.25 -0.69 21.57
N ALA A 36 -5.00 -1.07 21.82
CA ALA A 36 -4.63 -1.91 22.95
C ALA A 36 -4.59 -1.13 24.29
N VAL A 37 -4.18 0.13 24.28
CA VAL A 37 -3.83 0.88 25.50
C VAL A 37 -4.75 2.06 25.77
N GLU A 38 -5.11 2.84 24.76
CA GLU A 38 -5.80 4.13 24.93
C GLU A 38 -7.31 4.01 24.78
N VAL A 39 -7.79 3.22 23.80
CA VAL A 39 -9.23 2.98 23.59
C VAL A 39 -9.92 2.41 24.83
N PRO A 40 -9.38 1.39 25.53
CA PRO A 40 -10.02 0.85 26.74
C PRO A 40 -10.09 1.86 27.90
N LYS A 41 -9.24 2.89 27.88
CA LYS A 41 -9.15 3.92 28.92
C LYS A 41 -9.90 5.21 28.54
N GLY A 42 -10.44 5.29 27.33
CA GLY A 42 -11.15 6.48 26.83
C GLY A 42 -10.24 7.68 26.50
N GLY A 43 -8.94 7.47 26.25
CA GLY A 43 -7.97 8.54 25.95
C GLY A 43 -6.61 8.33 26.63
N PRO A 44 -5.61 9.20 26.41
CA PRO A 44 -5.62 10.51 25.71
C PRO A 44 -5.42 10.48 24.18
N PHE A 45 -5.44 9.31 23.52
CA PHE A 45 -5.32 9.14 22.05
C PHE A 45 -4.03 9.72 21.43
N VAL A 46 -2.92 9.67 22.15
CA VAL A 46 -1.59 10.10 21.68
C VAL A 46 -1.11 9.19 20.55
N PHE A 47 -1.28 7.87 20.69
CA PHE A 47 -0.91 6.94 19.61
C PHE A 47 -1.79 7.12 18.37
N GLY A 48 -3.05 7.49 18.55
CA GLY A 48 -3.94 7.90 17.46
C GLY A 48 -3.39 9.11 16.70
N THR A 49 -2.99 10.16 17.42
CA THR A 49 -2.38 11.36 16.80
C THR A 49 -1.10 11.02 16.03
N ILE A 50 -0.24 10.14 16.58
CA ILE A 50 0.98 9.69 15.89
C ILE A 50 0.61 8.88 14.64
N ASN A 51 -0.35 7.96 14.74
CA ASN A 51 -0.86 7.22 13.59
C ASN A 51 -1.33 8.18 12.49
N ASP A 52 -2.11 9.20 12.81
CA ASP A 52 -2.62 10.15 11.82
C ASP A 52 -1.48 10.96 11.18
N ALA A 53 -0.51 11.42 11.97
CA ALA A 53 0.67 12.12 11.46
C ALA A 53 1.50 11.23 10.52
N THR A 54 1.73 9.98 10.91
CA THR A 54 2.43 9.01 10.04
C THR A 54 1.61 8.67 8.80
N GLY A 55 0.28 8.59 8.90
CA GLY A 55 -0.63 8.41 7.77
C GLY A 55 -0.52 9.56 6.77
N ALA A 56 -0.41 10.80 7.25
CA ALA A 56 -0.20 11.95 6.39
C ALA A 56 1.10 11.84 5.57
N VAL A 57 2.21 11.59 6.27
CA VAL A 57 3.54 11.45 5.64
C VAL A 57 3.58 10.25 4.71
N PHE A 58 3.02 9.11 5.12
CA PHE A 58 2.95 7.89 4.32
C PHE A 58 2.27 8.12 2.98
N ASN A 59 1.09 8.77 2.99
CA ASN A 59 0.36 9.05 1.75
C ASN A 59 1.15 9.95 0.79
N LEU A 60 1.89 10.93 1.30
CA LEU A 60 2.77 11.76 0.46
C LEU A 60 3.93 10.95 -0.14
N LEU A 61 4.55 10.08 0.66
CA LEU A 61 5.65 9.22 0.20
C LEU A 61 5.16 8.14 -0.79
N ALA A 62 3.91 7.71 -0.67
CA ALA A 62 3.30 6.71 -1.55
C ALA A 62 3.14 7.22 -2.99
N ILE A 63 2.82 8.50 -3.18
CA ILE A 63 2.57 9.12 -4.51
C ILE A 63 3.71 8.83 -5.51
N PRO A 64 4.98 9.19 -5.25
CA PRO A 64 6.07 8.96 -6.20
C PRO A 64 6.32 7.46 -6.45
N VAL A 65 6.06 6.60 -5.46
CA VAL A 65 6.16 5.14 -5.62
C VAL A 65 5.08 4.62 -6.56
N ILE A 66 3.83 5.04 -6.35
CA ILE A 66 2.70 4.71 -7.22
C ILE A 66 2.99 5.14 -8.66
N LEU A 67 3.43 6.39 -8.86
CA LEU A 67 3.77 6.91 -10.18
C LEU A 67 4.89 6.10 -10.86
N GLN A 68 5.93 5.71 -10.12
CA GLN A 68 7.06 4.97 -10.68
C GLN A 68 6.71 3.51 -11.00
N ILE A 69 5.90 2.86 -10.17
CA ILE A 69 5.39 1.51 -10.44
C ILE A 69 4.41 1.54 -11.61
N HIS A 70 3.60 2.60 -11.74
CA HIS A 70 2.64 2.72 -12.83
C HIS A 70 3.29 2.72 -14.22
N LYS A 71 4.50 3.29 -14.36
CA LYS A 71 5.26 3.28 -15.62
C LYS A 71 5.53 1.87 -16.18
N ARG A 72 5.38 0.83 -15.35
CA ARG A 72 5.62 -0.57 -15.69
C ARG A 72 4.34 -1.35 -15.99
N ILE A 73 3.18 -0.73 -15.78
CA ILE A 73 1.89 -1.36 -16.03
C ILE A 73 1.60 -1.24 -17.53
N PRO A 74 1.20 -2.33 -18.20
CA PRO A 74 0.74 -2.26 -19.58
C PRO A 74 -0.35 -1.20 -19.76
N ALA A 75 -0.25 -0.41 -20.83
CA ALA A 75 -1.23 0.62 -21.11
C ALA A 75 -2.61 -0.01 -21.36
N THR A 76 -3.57 0.30 -20.50
CA THR A 76 -4.97 -0.10 -20.66
C THR A 76 -5.84 1.16 -20.54
N PRO A 77 -7.06 1.18 -21.10
CA PRO A 77 -7.94 2.35 -21.00
C PRO A 77 -8.18 2.84 -19.56
N TRP A 78 -8.06 1.94 -18.58
CA TRP A 78 -8.34 2.21 -17.17
C TRP A 78 -7.09 2.42 -16.31
N SER A 79 -5.89 2.10 -16.80
CA SER A 79 -4.67 2.26 -15.98
C SER A 79 -4.38 3.73 -15.70
N GLU A 80 -4.44 4.58 -16.71
CA GLU A 80 -4.09 6.00 -16.59
C GLU A 80 -5.06 6.80 -15.68
N PRO A 81 -6.40 6.67 -15.82
CA PRO A 81 -7.33 7.29 -14.87
C PRO A 81 -7.12 6.78 -13.44
N LEU A 82 -6.96 5.46 -13.26
CA LEU A 82 -6.79 4.85 -11.94
C LEU A 82 -5.53 5.36 -11.24
N LYS A 83 -4.43 5.61 -11.98
CA LYS A 83 -3.23 6.26 -11.45
C LYS A 83 -3.57 7.60 -10.81
N TRP A 84 -4.21 8.50 -11.56
CA TRP A 84 -4.48 9.87 -11.10
C TRP A 84 -5.52 9.91 -9.97
N VAL A 85 -6.55 9.05 -10.03
CA VAL A 85 -7.51 8.90 -8.94
C VAL A 85 -6.81 8.42 -7.66
N THR A 86 -5.85 7.50 -7.78
CA THR A 86 -5.07 7.01 -6.62
C THR A 86 -4.13 8.07 -6.07
N VAL A 87 -3.47 8.85 -6.94
CA VAL A 87 -2.62 9.98 -6.52
C VAL A 87 -3.45 11.05 -5.81
N ALA A 88 -4.61 11.41 -6.36
CA ALA A 88 -5.55 12.35 -5.74
C ALA A 88 -6.05 11.82 -4.39
N ALA A 89 -6.37 10.54 -4.29
CA ALA A 89 -6.75 9.89 -3.04
C ALA A 89 -5.63 9.95 -1.99
N CYS A 90 -4.37 9.71 -2.38
CA CYS A 90 -3.23 9.86 -1.47
C CYS A 90 -3.08 11.32 -1.01
N ALA A 91 -3.17 12.29 -1.93
CA ALA A 91 -3.09 13.71 -1.57
C ALA A 91 -4.24 14.15 -0.64
N ALA A 92 -5.47 13.69 -0.89
CA ALA A 92 -6.63 13.93 -0.05
C ALA A 92 -6.48 13.28 1.33
N GLY A 93 -6.00 12.03 1.38
CA GLY A 93 -5.68 11.33 2.63
C GLY A 93 -4.62 12.08 3.43
N ALA A 94 -3.52 12.49 2.80
CA ALA A 94 -2.47 13.28 3.44
C ALA A 94 -2.99 14.61 4.02
N THR A 95 -3.79 15.32 3.23
CA THR A 95 -4.38 16.60 3.63
C THR A 95 -5.34 16.39 4.80
N SER A 96 -6.22 15.39 4.71
CA SER A 96 -7.19 15.08 5.75
C SER A 96 -6.51 14.71 7.07
N SER A 97 -5.52 13.82 7.05
CA SER A 97 -4.77 13.43 8.24
C SER A 97 -4.00 14.61 8.84
N THR A 98 -3.43 15.49 8.01
CA THR A 98 -2.76 16.71 8.49
C THR A 98 -3.75 17.65 9.18
N LEU A 99 -4.91 17.90 8.57
CA LEU A 99 -5.94 18.76 9.15
C LEU A 99 -6.51 18.18 10.46
N LEU A 100 -6.60 16.85 10.56
CA LEU A 100 -7.01 16.17 11.78
C LEU A 100 -6.00 16.37 12.92
N VAL A 101 -4.70 16.18 12.63
CA VAL A 101 -3.61 16.43 13.61
C VAL A 101 -3.59 17.89 14.07
N LEU A 102 -3.82 18.82 13.15
CA LEU A 102 -3.92 20.26 13.45
C LEU A 102 -5.24 20.66 14.13
N LYS A 103 -6.15 19.70 14.37
CA LYS A 103 -7.48 19.90 14.96
C LYS A 103 -8.36 20.88 14.17
N VAL A 104 -8.12 20.99 12.87
CA VAL A 104 -8.92 21.80 11.94
C VAL A 104 -10.09 20.98 11.38
N LEU A 105 -9.89 19.66 11.22
CA LEU A 105 -10.91 18.74 10.76
C LEU A 105 -11.32 17.77 11.87
N GLU A 106 -12.62 17.52 12.01
CA GLU A 106 -13.12 16.52 12.95
C GLU A 106 -12.79 15.09 12.53
N PHE A 107 -12.73 14.19 13.51
CA PHE A 107 -12.37 12.79 13.30
C PHE A 107 -13.32 12.06 12.34
N GLY A 108 -14.64 12.30 12.43
CA GLY A 108 -15.63 11.63 11.57
C GLY A 108 -15.42 11.91 10.07
N PRO A 109 -15.43 13.18 9.64
CA PRO A 109 -15.11 13.55 8.26
C PRO A 109 -13.74 13.06 7.81
N SER A 110 -12.71 13.16 8.67
CA SER A 110 -11.36 12.70 8.33
C SER A 110 -11.29 11.19 8.10
N THR A 111 -12.00 10.43 8.93
CA THR A 111 -12.13 8.98 8.80
C THR A 111 -12.80 8.62 7.47
N ALA A 112 -13.89 9.30 7.10
CA ALA A 112 -14.56 9.05 5.83
C ALA A 112 -13.64 9.27 4.61
N ILE A 113 -12.84 10.34 4.62
CA ILE A 113 -11.86 10.63 3.57
C ILE A 113 -10.78 9.54 3.54
N SER A 114 -10.25 9.17 4.70
CA SER A 114 -9.19 8.17 4.83
C SER A 114 -9.65 6.78 4.38
N VAL A 115 -10.85 6.35 4.77
CA VAL A 115 -11.45 5.09 4.31
C VAL A 115 -11.64 5.11 2.80
N THR A 116 -12.15 6.21 2.23
CA THR A 116 -12.30 6.35 0.78
C THR A 116 -10.94 6.26 0.07
N ALA A 117 -9.91 6.91 0.61
CA ALA A 117 -8.56 6.84 0.06
C ALA A 117 -7.97 5.43 0.12
N ILE A 118 -8.19 4.70 1.22
CA ILE A 118 -7.77 3.31 1.38
C ILE A 118 -8.47 2.39 0.37
N VAL A 119 -9.77 2.57 0.15
CA VAL A 119 -10.53 1.78 -0.85
C VAL A 119 -9.96 2.00 -2.25
N ILE A 120 -9.72 3.26 -2.63
CA ILE A 120 -9.12 3.61 -3.92
C ILE A 120 -7.73 2.99 -4.06
N GLN A 121 -6.89 3.11 -3.03
CA GLN A 121 -5.57 2.49 -3.01
C GLN A 121 -5.65 0.97 -3.09
N GLY A 122 -6.59 0.32 -2.39
CA GLY A 122 -6.85 -1.11 -2.49
C GLY A 122 -7.22 -1.55 -3.91
N LEU A 123 -8.08 -0.78 -4.59
CA LEU A 123 -8.42 -1.01 -5.99
C LEU A 123 -7.20 -0.89 -6.91
N TRP A 124 -6.39 0.15 -6.71
CA TRP A 124 -5.13 0.29 -7.44
C TRP A 124 -4.20 -0.89 -7.19
N PHE A 125 -4.01 -1.29 -5.94
CA PHE A 125 -3.20 -2.44 -5.56
C PHE A 125 -3.66 -3.71 -6.29
N LEU A 126 -4.96 -3.98 -6.31
CA LEU A 126 -5.53 -5.14 -6.97
C LEU A 126 -5.30 -5.10 -8.48
N VAL A 127 -5.72 -4.02 -9.15
CA VAL A 127 -5.69 -3.90 -10.61
C VAL A 127 -4.26 -3.78 -11.13
N ALA A 128 -3.47 -2.88 -10.56
CA ALA A 128 -2.09 -2.64 -10.98
C ALA A 128 -1.24 -3.91 -10.86
N ASN A 129 -1.30 -4.56 -9.69
CA ASN A 129 -0.47 -5.74 -9.46
C ASN A 129 -0.99 -6.97 -10.22
N ASN A 130 -2.29 -7.08 -10.50
CA ASN A 130 -2.81 -8.13 -11.37
C ASN A 130 -2.30 -8.00 -12.82
N ASN A 131 -2.21 -6.77 -13.33
CA ASN A 131 -1.61 -6.52 -14.63
C ASN A 131 -0.10 -6.81 -14.62
N LEU A 132 0.60 -6.43 -13.55
CA LEU A 132 2.04 -6.68 -13.39
C LEU A 132 2.41 -8.16 -13.23
N LEU A 133 1.47 -9.05 -12.86
CA LEU A 133 1.71 -10.51 -12.89
C LEU A 133 2.03 -11.03 -14.28
N HIS A 134 1.61 -10.32 -15.32
CA HIS A 134 1.83 -10.69 -16.72
C HIS A 134 3.04 -9.96 -17.32
N SER A 135 3.79 -9.19 -16.52
CA SER A 135 4.99 -8.48 -16.94
C SER A 135 6.23 -9.30 -16.60
N GLU A 136 7.02 -9.68 -17.61
CA GLU A 136 8.23 -10.51 -17.43
C GLU A 136 9.30 -9.80 -16.59
N ASP A 137 9.35 -8.46 -16.63
CA ASP A 137 10.35 -7.65 -15.93
C ASP A 137 9.95 -7.27 -14.50
N TYR A 138 8.76 -7.67 -14.04
CA TYR A 138 8.28 -7.34 -12.69
C TYR A 138 8.35 -8.54 -11.74
N PRO A 139 8.83 -8.37 -10.49
CA PRO A 139 8.93 -9.48 -9.56
C PRO A 139 7.56 -10.08 -9.23
N ASN A 140 7.33 -11.33 -9.65
CA ASN A 140 6.09 -12.07 -9.39
C ASN A 140 5.65 -12.06 -7.91
N GLY A 141 6.61 -12.20 -6.98
CA GLY A 141 6.32 -12.15 -5.54
C GLY A 141 5.81 -10.79 -5.05
N LEU A 142 6.26 -9.68 -5.67
CA LEU A 142 5.80 -8.33 -5.35
C LEU A 142 4.39 -8.09 -5.90
N ALA A 143 4.13 -8.54 -7.13
CA ALA A 143 2.81 -8.46 -7.74
C ALA A 143 1.78 -9.33 -6.99
N LYS A 144 2.10 -10.58 -6.64
CA LYS A 144 1.20 -11.43 -5.85
C LYS A 144 0.85 -10.80 -4.50
N LEU A 145 1.84 -10.23 -3.82
CA LEU A 145 1.63 -9.54 -2.54
C LEU A 145 0.71 -8.33 -2.71
N GLY A 146 0.95 -7.48 -3.72
CA GLY A 146 0.11 -6.31 -3.96
C GLY A 146 -1.32 -6.68 -4.35
N ARG A 147 -1.50 -7.72 -5.17
CA ARG A 147 -2.82 -8.26 -5.52
C ARG A 147 -3.55 -8.77 -4.27
N PHE A 148 -2.86 -9.48 -3.38
CA PHE A 148 -3.42 -9.95 -2.12
C PHE A 148 -3.86 -8.80 -1.23
N ILE A 149 -3.01 -7.78 -1.03
CA ILE A 149 -3.34 -6.59 -0.22
C ILE A 149 -4.61 -5.91 -0.75
N GLY A 150 -4.65 -5.64 -2.07
CA GLY A 150 -5.80 -4.99 -2.69
C GLY A 150 -7.09 -5.82 -2.55
N GLY A 151 -7.00 -7.12 -2.81
CA GLY A 151 -8.13 -8.03 -2.60
C GLY A 151 -8.61 -8.05 -1.14
N ALA A 152 -7.69 -8.23 -0.19
CA ALA A 152 -7.99 -8.30 1.23
C ALA A 152 -8.59 -6.99 1.78
N LEU A 153 -8.11 -5.82 1.34
CA LEU A 153 -8.70 -4.52 1.72
C LEU A 153 -10.12 -4.36 1.18
N LEU A 154 -10.34 -4.71 -0.09
CA LEU A 154 -11.63 -4.55 -0.75
C LEU A 154 -12.67 -5.56 -0.25
N THR A 155 -12.27 -6.76 0.17
CA THR A 155 -13.20 -7.77 0.67
C THR A 155 -13.32 -7.77 2.19
N GLY A 156 -12.25 -7.48 2.92
CA GLY A 156 -12.20 -7.61 4.38
C GLY A 156 -13.24 -6.75 5.10
N LEU A 157 -13.38 -5.48 4.69
CA LEU A 157 -14.37 -4.56 5.23
C LEU A 157 -15.81 -5.00 4.91
N PRO A 158 -16.20 -5.24 3.63
CA PRO A 158 -17.53 -5.75 3.31
C PRO A 158 -17.85 -7.07 4.00
N VAL A 159 -16.90 -8.01 4.07
CA VAL A 159 -17.11 -9.31 4.73
C VAL A 159 -17.36 -9.14 6.22
N ALA A 160 -16.62 -8.25 6.91
CA ALA A 160 -16.87 -7.95 8.31
C ALA A 160 -18.27 -7.35 8.53
N VAL A 161 -18.70 -6.43 7.66
CA VAL A 161 -20.05 -5.82 7.70
C VAL A 161 -21.13 -6.86 7.42
N VAL A 162 -20.95 -7.71 6.41
CA VAL A 162 -21.88 -8.80 6.08
C VAL A 162 -22.02 -9.78 7.24
N GLY A 163 -20.92 -10.12 7.92
CA GLY A 163 -20.95 -10.96 9.12
C GLY A 163 -21.82 -10.40 10.25
N PHE A 164 -21.91 -9.08 10.36
CA PHE A 164 -22.81 -8.41 11.32
C PHE A 164 -24.28 -8.46 10.89
N LEU A 165 -24.54 -8.36 9.59
CA LEU A 165 -25.90 -8.27 9.03
C LEU A 165 -26.57 -9.63 8.80
N ILE A 166 -25.81 -10.72 8.71
CA ILE A 166 -26.38 -12.06 8.46
C ILE A 166 -27.27 -12.49 9.65
N PRO A 167 -28.56 -12.80 9.42
CA PRO A 167 -29.36 -13.52 10.40
C PRO A 167 -28.85 -14.96 10.47
N GLY A 168 -28.45 -15.42 11.66
CA GLY A 168 -27.87 -16.74 11.82
C GLY A 168 -27.32 -16.99 13.21
N PRO A 169 -26.87 -18.21 13.50
CA PRO A 169 -26.29 -18.56 14.78
C PRO A 169 -25.01 -17.75 15.04
N GLU A 170 -24.78 -17.36 16.29
CA GLU A 170 -23.70 -16.44 16.68
C GLU A 170 -22.31 -16.89 16.21
N TRP A 171 -22.03 -18.19 16.25
CA TRP A 171 -20.74 -18.74 15.80
C TRP A 171 -20.46 -18.41 14.33
N LEU A 172 -21.47 -18.42 13.46
CA LEU A 172 -21.30 -18.10 12.03
C LEU A 172 -20.98 -16.62 11.85
N ARG A 173 -21.65 -15.74 12.61
CA ARG A 173 -21.37 -14.29 12.63
C ARG A 173 -19.93 -14.03 13.07
N TYR A 174 -19.48 -14.66 14.16
CA TYR A 174 -18.12 -14.51 14.66
C TYR A 174 -17.06 -15.04 13.70
N VAL A 175 -17.31 -16.16 13.03
CA VAL A 175 -16.37 -16.71 12.03
C VAL A 175 -16.24 -15.75 10.84
N ILE A 176 -17.35 -15.26 10.29
CA ILE A 176 -17.33 -14.36 9.13
C ILE A 176 -16.70 -13.01 9.50
N MET A 177 -17.10 -12.43 10.63
CA MET A 177 -16.54 -11.18 11.13
C MET A 177 -15.05 -11.33 11.43
N GLY A 178 -14.66 -12.42 12.11
CA GLY A 178 -13.27 -12.74 12.41
C GLY A 178 -12.42 -12.90 11.15
N ALA A 179 -12.92 -13.58 10.13
CA ALA A 179 -12.22 -13.72 8.85
C ALA A 179 -12.01 -12.35 8.17
N GLY A 180 -13.03 -11.49 8.15
CA GLY A 180 -12.93 -10.13 7.62
C GLY A 180 -11.90 -9.28 8.38
N VAL A 181 -11.92 -9.33 9.71
CA VAL A 181 -10.96 -8.63 10.59
C VAL A 181 -9.54 -9.13 10.37
N VAL A 182 -9.33 -10.44 10.33
CA VAL A 182 -8.00 -11.03 10.10
C VAL A 182 -7.46 -10.65 8.72
N ALA A 183 -8.28 -10.73 7.67
CA ALA A 183 -7.89 -10.32 6.33
C ALA A 183 -7.52 -8.83 6.27
N GLY A 184 -8.34 -7.97 6.89
CA GLY A 184 -8.06 -6.54 7.02
C GLY A 184 -6.76 -6.28 7.78
N ALA A 185 -6.60 -6.83 8.98
CA ALA A 185 -5.39 -6.65 9.79
C ALA A 185 -4.12 -7.16 9.09
N ALA A 186 -4.21 -8.31 8.41
CA ALA A 186 -3.11 -8.86 7.63
C ALA A 186 -2.69 -7.90 6.50
N SER A 187 -3.65 -7.26 5.82
CA SER A 187 -3.35 -6.27 4.78
C SER A 187 -2.61 -5.05 5.33
N TRP A 188 -2.96 -4.55 6.51
CA TRP A 188 -2.28 -3.44 7.17
C TRP A 188 -0.80 -3.73 7.42
N VAL A 189 -0.45 -4.94 7.86
CA VAL A 189 0.95 -5.33 8.10
C VAL A 189 1.71 -5.57 6.79
N MET A 190 1.05 -6.17 5.80
CA MET A 190 1.68 -6.49 4.52
C MET A 190 1.92 -5.25 3.65
N TRP A 191 1.16 -4.18 3.86
CA TRP A 191 1.25 -2.97 3.04
C TRP A 191 2.59 -2.24 3.18
N PRO A 192 3.10 -1.91 4.40
CA PRO A 192 4.47 -1.41 4.57
C PRO A 192 5.53 -2.38 4.02
N TYR A 193 5.32 -3.69 4.19
CA TYR A 193 6.24 -4.70 3.66
C TYR A 193 6.27 -4.73 2.12
N TRP A 194 5.16 -4.45 1.45
CA TRP A 194 5.12 -4.28 0.01
C TRP A 194 5.97 -3.08 -0.42
N TYR A 195 5.86 -1.94 0.26
CA TYR A 195 6.72 -0.78 -0.01
C TYR A 195 8.20 -1.09 0.21
N PHE A 196 8.55 -1.85 1.25
CA PHE A 196 9.92 -2.30 1.47
C PHE A 196 10.43 -3.14 0.29
N LYS A 197 9.63 -4.11 -0.19
CA LYS A 197 9.99 -4.91 -1.36
C LYS A 197 10.06 -4.09 -2.64
N ALA A 198 9.16 -3.11 -2.81
CA ALA A 198 9.20 -2.18 -3.93
C ALA A 198 10.49 -1.35 -3.90
N GLY A 199 10.91 -0.86 -2.73
CA GLY A 199 12.20 -0.19 -2.54
C GLY A 199 13.39 -1.07 -2.90
N LYS A 200 13.37 -2.35 -2.50
CA LYS A 200 14.41 -3.31 -2.88
C LYS A 200 14.49 -3.54 -4.38
N PHE A 201 13.34 -3.66 -5.04
CA PHE A 201 13.25 -3.83 -6.49
C PHE A 201 13.77 -2.60 -7.24
N LEU A 202 13.28 -1.41 -6.89
CA LEU A 202 13.69 -0.16 -7.51
C LEU A 202 15.14 0.23 -7.22
N GLY A 203 15.71 -0.28 -6.11
CA GLY A 203 17.10 0.00 -5.71
C GLY A 203 18.14 -0.98 -6.27
N HIS A 204 17.76 -2.09 -6.90
CA HIS A 204 18.74 -3.06 -7.40
C HIS A 204 19.44 -2.56 -8.67
N LYS A 205 20.77 -2.51 -8.64
CA LYS A 205 21.60 -2.41 -9.86
C LYS A 205 21.49 -3.72 -10.63
N ARG A 206 21.18 -3.68 -11.94
CA ARG A 206 21.69 -4.74 -12.82
C ARG A 206 23.22 -4.58 -12.82
N ALA A 207 23.94 -5.62 -12.42
CA ALA A 207 25.36 -5.71 -12.75
C ALA A 207 25.44 -5.56 -14.28
N ALA A 208 26.11 -4.51 -14.75
CA ALA A 208 26.40 -4.35 -16.15
C ALA A 208 26.99 -5.67 -16.64
N GLU A 209 26.37 -6.26 -17.65
CA GLU A 209 26.94 -7.38 -18.40
C GLU A 209 28.34 -6.93 -18.80
N ALA A 210 29.36 -7.47 -18.12
CA ALA A 210 30.73 -7.22 -18.50
C ALA A 210 30.84 -7.61 -19.98
N PRO A 211 31.47 -6.79 -20.84
CA PRO A 211 31.67 -7.18 -22.22
C PRO A 211 32.37 -8.53 -22.19
N ARG A 212 31.72 -9.56 -22.75
CA ARG A 212 32.40 -10.84 -23.01
C ARG A 212 33.55 -10.48 -23.94
N GLY A 213 34.75 -10.40 -23.37
CA GLY A 213 35.96 -10.25 -24.15
C GLY A 213 36.01 -11.38 -25.18
N PRO A 214 36.59 -11.13 -26.37
CA PRO A 214 36.66 -12.13 -27.41
C PRO A 214 37.29 -13.41 -26.86
N THR A 215 36.58 -14.53 -27.04
CA THR A 215 37.08 -15.87 -26.75
C THR A 215 38.39 -16.06 -27.54
N PRO A 216 39.53 -16.42 -26.91
CA PRO A 216 40.74 -16.71 -27.66
C PRO A 216 40.50 -17.93 -28.55
N GLU A 217 40.80 -17.78 -29.84
CA GLU A 217 40.76 -18.87 -30.80
C GLU A 217 41.89 -19.87 -30.46
N PRO A 218 41.60 -21.19 -30.36
CA PRO A 218 42.64 -22.18 -30.07
C PRO A 218 43.58 -22.34 -31.27
N ALA A 219 44.88 -22.27 -30.99
CA ALA A 219 45.98 -22.49 -31.92
C ALA A 219 46.17 -23.96 -32.30
#